data_AF-F5Y8Y7-F1
#
_entry.id   AF-F5Y8Y7-F1
#
_cell.length_a   1.000
_cell.length_b   1.000
_cell.length_c   1.000
_cell.angle_alpha   90.00
_cell.angle_beta   90.00
_cell.angle_gamma   90.00
#
_symmetry.space_group_name_H-M   'P 1'
#
loop_
_entity.id
_entity.type
_entity.pdbx_description
1 polymer ?
#
loop_
_entity_poly.entity_id
_entity_poly.type
_entity_poly.pdbx_seq_one_letter_code
_entity_poly.pdbx_strand_id
1 'polypeptide(L)'
;MSKERAKIRSTTVLAVRRDGKVAMAGDGQVTMGETVMKNNAKKVRRLMDGKVLCGFAGATADAFTLFDRFEAKLKEYSGDLARAAVELARDWRTDRALRRLEALLLVADIHKTLLISGTGDVIEPAEDALAIGSGGNYAYAAALAYLDGSKLSAKEIAEKSLKIAGSICIYTNGQITLEELEA
;
A
#
# COMPACT_ATOMS: atom_id res chain seq x y z
N MET A 1 -18.40 -9.01 28.32
CA MET A 1 -17.04 -9.36 27.86
C MET A 1 -17.01 -9.26 26.34
N SER A 2 -16.32 -8.26 25.80
CA SER A 2 -16.09 -8.12 24.36
C SER A 2 -15.34 -9.36 23.88
N LYS A 3 -15.90 -10.14 22.95
CA LYS A 3 -15.12 -11.17 22.25
C LYS A 3 -14.06 -10.42 21.46
N GLU A 4 -12.82 -10.47 21.92
CA GLU A 4 -11.67 -9.96 21.19
C GLU A 4 -11.62 -10.68 19.85
N ARG A 5 -12.05 -9.99 18.79
CA ARG A 5 -12.00 -10.55 17.43
C ARG A 5 -10.52 -10.81 17.12
N ALA A 6 -10.21 -12.00 16.61
CA ALA A 6 -8.86 -12.34 16.20
C ALA A 6 -8.34 -11.26 15.23
N LYS A 7 -7.33 -10.50 15.66
CA LYS A 7 -6.74 -9.41 14.88
C LYS A 7 -6.06 -10.01 13.66
N ILE A 8 -6.47 -9.59 12.47
CA ILE A 8 -5.81 -9.96 11.22
C ILE A 8 -4.65 -8.99 11.01
N ARG A 9 -3.44 -9.51 10.87
CA ARG A 9 -2.25 -8.75 10.51
C ARG A 9 -1.83 -9.12 9.10
N SER A 10 -1.99 -8.16 8.19
CA SER A 10 -1.67 -8.27 6.77
C SER A 10 -1.75 -6.88 6.16
N THR A 11 -0.86 -6.44 5.28
CA THR A 11 0.46 -6.95 4.85
C THR A 11 1.41 -5.75 4.92
N THR A 12 2.69 -5.90 4.63
CA THR A 12 3.60 -4.77 4.39
C THR A 12 3.60 -4.40 2.92
N VAL A 13 3.29 -3.13 2.62
CA VAL A 13 3.37 -2.56 1.27
C VAL A 13 4.31 -1.36 1.31
N LEU A 14 5.14 -1.21 0.29
CA LEU A 14 6.09 -0.11 0.12
C LEU A 14 5.98 0.42 -1.31
N ALA A 15 5.88 1.74 -1.44
CA ALA A 15 6.06 2.46 -2.71
C ALA A 15 7.38 3.23 -2.66
N VAL A 16 8.12 3.21 -3.77
CA VAL A 16 9.39 3.91 -3.95
C VAL A 16 9.37 4.62 -5.29
N ARG A 17 9.72 5.89 -5.31
CA ARG A 17 9.94 6.70 -6.50
C ARG A 17 11.43 6.90 -6.69
N ARG A 18 11.91 6.80 -7.93
CA ARG A 18 13.29 7.13 -8.28
C ARG A 18 13.42 7.32 -9.77
N ASP A 19 14.15 8.36 -10.20
CA ASP A 19 14.56 8.54 -11.60
C ASP A 19 13.39 8.47 -12.61
N GLY A 20 12.26 9.11 -12.27
CA GLY A 20 11.06 9.12 -13.12
C GLY A 20 10.25 7.82 -13.13
N LYS A 21 10.62 6.83 -12.31
CA LYS A 21 9.90 5.57 -12.14
C LYS A 21 9.27 5.47 -10.75
N VAL A 22 8.18 4.72 -10.65
CA VAL A 22 7.60 4.35 -9.35
C VAL A 22 7.38 2.85 -9.29
N ALA A 23 7.90 2.23 -8.24
CA ALA A 23 7.68 0.82 -7.94
C ALA A 23 6.85 0.69 -6.66
N MET A 24 5.92 -0.25 -6.65
CA MET A 24 5.17 -0.63 -5.47
C MET A 24 5.30 -2.12 -5.27
N ALA A 25 5.73 -2.51 -4.07
CA ALA A 25 5.89 -3.89 -3.70
C ALA A 25 5.10 -4.20 -2.43
N GLY A 26 4.66 -5.44 -2.28
CA GLY A 26 4.02 -5.91 -1.06
C GLY A 26 4.32 -7.38 -0.81
N ASP A 27 4.47 -7.74 0.46
CA ASP A 27 4.60 -9.13 0.85
C ASP A 27 3.25 -9.87 0.79
N GLY A 28 3.29 -11.21 0.95
CA GLY A 28 2.12 -12.05 0.81
C GLY A 28 1.56 -12.62 2.12
N GLN A 29 2.15 -12.29 3.27
CA GLN A 29 1.77 -12.91 4.54
C GLN A 29 0.41 -12.40 5.05
N VAL A 30 -0.47 -13.35 5.37
CA VAL A 30 -1.71 -13.12 6.10
C VAL A 30 -1.65 -13.90 7.39
N THR A 31 -1.66 -13.19 8.51
CA THR A 31 -1.62 -13.77 9.85
C THR A 31 -2.93 -13.50 10.57
N MET A 32 -3.53 -14.54 11.15
CA MET A 32 -4.74 -14.43 11.97
C MET A 32 -4.40 -14.85 13.40
N GLY A 33 -4.44 -13.89 14.32
CA GLY A 33 -3.90 -14.10 15.66
C GLY A 33 -2.39 -14.41 15.58
N GLU A 34 -2.03 -15.64 15.93
CA GLU A 34 -0.64 -16.12 15.97
C GLU A 34 -0.33 -17.14 14.85
N THR A 35 -1.28 -17.39 13.95
CA THR A 35 -1.13 -18.40 12.89
C THR A 35 -1.04 -17.76 11.51
N VAL A 36 -0.05 -18.18 10.72
CA VAL A 36 0.07 -17.82 9.31
C VAL A 36 -0.98 -18.60 8.51
N MET A 37 -1.94 -17.87 7.94
CA MET A 37 -3.06 -18.45 7.17
C MET A 37 -2.73 -18.58 5.68
N LYS A 38 -1.94 -17.64 5.15
CA LYS A 38 -1.56 -17.58 3.74
C LYS A 38 -0.22 -16.85 3.62
N ASN A 39 0.62 -17.26 2.66
CA ASN A 39 1.94 -16.67 2.44
C ASN A 39 2.07 -15.92 1.09
N ASN A 40 1.15 -16.13 0.15
CA ASN A 40 1.23 -15.62 -1.23
C ASN A 40 0.07 -14.67 -1.60
N ALA A 41 -0.41 -13.85 -0.67
CA ALA A 41 -1.42 -12.86 -1.00
C ALA A 41 -0.86 -11.81 -1.99
N LYS A 42 -1.66 -11.44 -3.00
CA LYS A 42 -1.31 -10.34 -3.91
C LYS A 42 -2.01 -9.08 -3.42
N LYS A 43 -1.23 -8.12 -2.95
CA LYS A 43 -1.73 -6.92 -2.23
C LYS A 43 -1.44 -5.63 -2.98
N VAL A 44 -0.65 -5.71 -4.04
CA VAL A 44 -0.43 -4.64 -5.02
C VAL A 44 -1.17 -5.01 -6.30
N ARG A 45 -1.79 -4.01 -6.94
CA ARG A 45 -2.45 -4.14 -8.24
C ARG A 45 -2.27 -2.86 -9.05
N ARG A 46 -2.53 -2.97 -10.35
CA ARG A 46 -2.70 -1.81 -11.23
C ARG A 46 -4.16 -1.45 -11.38
N LEU A 47 -4.45 -0.16 -11.48
CA LEU A 47 -5.75 0.44 -11.77
C LEU A 47 -5.63 1.38 -12.97
N MET A 48 -6.76 1.88 -13.49
CA MET A 48 -6.79 2.86 -14.59
C MET A 48 -5.97 2.43 -15.80
N ASP A 49 -6.29 1.25 -16.35
CA ASP A 49 -5.63 0.69 -17.52
C ASP A 49 -4.09 0.59 -17.37
N GLY A 50 -3.63 0.34 -16.14
CA GLY A 50 -2.21 0.16 -15.86
C GLY A 50 -1.47 1.42 -15.43
N LYS A 51 -2.13 2.58 -15.32
CA LYS A 51 -1.49 3.90 -15.05
C LYS A 51 -1.32 4.24 -13.57
N VAL A 52 -2.02 3.53 -12.68
CA VAL A 52 -1.97 3.78 -11.23
C VAL A 52 -1.64 2.48 -10.51
N LEU A 53 -0.65 2.51 -9.62
CA LEU A 53 -0.38 1.45 -8.66
C LEU A 53 -1.22 1.65 -7.41
N CYS A 54 -1.76 0.55 -6.90
CA CYS A 54 -2.59 0.59 -5.71
C CYS A 54 -2.29 -0.62 -4.83
N GLY A 55 -1.92 -0.33 -3.59
CA GLY A 55 -1.58 -1.29 -2.56
C GLY A 55 -2.43 -1.10 -1.32
N PHE A 56 -2.63 -2.17 -0.55
CA PHE A 56 -3.44 -2.10 0.66
C PHE A 56 -2.86 -2.90 1.82
N ALA A 57 -3.07 -2.39 3.03
CA ALA A 57 -2.89 -3.12 4.28
C ALA A 57 -4.23 -3.19 5.01
N GLY A 58 -4.71 -4.40 5.28
CA GLY A 58 -6.04 -4.64 5.85
C GLY A 58 -6.68 -5.94 5.37
N ALA A 59 -7.97 -6.10 5.68
CA ALA A 59 -8.74 -7.25 5.25
C ALA A 59 -8.94 -7.24 3.73
N THR A 60 -8.89 -8.43 3.12
CA THR A 60 -8.99 -8.55 1.65
C THR A 60 -10.35 -8.10 1.10
N ALA A 61 -11.43 -8.30 1.85
CA ALA A 61 -12.78 -7.86 1.45
C ALA A 61 -12.89 -6.32 1.38
N ASP A 62 -12.35 -5.63 2.38
CA ASP A 62 -12.28 -4.17 2.45
C ASP A 62 -11.56 -3.61 1.22
N ALA A 63 -10.45 -4.25 0.85
CA ALA A 63 -9.63 -3.83 -0.28
C ALA A 63 -10.38 -3.85 -1.60
N PHE A 64 -11.08 -4.96 -1.93
CA PHE A 64 -11.86 -5.02 -3.17
C PHE A 64 -12.89 -3.90 -3.26
N THR A 65 -13.62 -3.64 -2.18
CA THR A 65 -14.61 -2.56 -2.12
C THR A 65 -13.96 -1.19 -2.36
N LEU A 66 -12.80 -0.95 -1.73
CA LEU A 66 -12.08 0.32 -1.85
C LEU A 66 -11.46 0.51 -3.24
N PHE A 67 -10.97 -0.56 -3.87
CA PHE A 67 -10.42 -0.49 -5.21
C PHE A 67 -11.49 -0.16 -6.26
N ASP A 68 -12.64 -0.82 -6.21
CA ASP A 68 -13.73 -0.56 -7.14
C ASP A 68 -14.21 0.89 -7.03
N ARG A 69 -14.31 1.40 -5.79
CA ARG A 69 -14.67 2.81 -5.54
C ARG A 69 -13.58 3.78 -5.99
N PHE A 70 -12.31 3.48 -5.71
CA PHE A 70 -11.22 4.34 -6.12
C PHE A 70 -11.07 4.39 -7.64
N GLU A 71 -11.25 3.27 -8.33
CA GLU A 71 -11.23 3.21 -9.78
C GLU A 71 -12.41 3.99 -10.39
N ALA A 72 -13.60 3.95 -9.77
CA ALA A 72 -14.71 4.82 -10.17
C ALA A 72 -14.34 6.31 -10.01
N LYS A 73 -13.69 6.70 -8.91
CA LYS A 73 -13.23 8.08 -8.68
C LYS A 73 -12.16 8.51 -9.67
N LEU A 74 -11.20 7.64 -9.96
CA LEU A 74 -10.19 7.93 -10.97
C LEU A 74 -10.83 8.16 -12.35
N LYS A 75 -11.83 7.37 -12.73
CA LYS A 75 -12.59 7.58 -13.97
C LYS A 75 -13.38 8.89 -13.96
N GLU A 76 -14.09 9.18 -12.86
CA GLU A 76 -14.85 10.42 -12.67
C GLU A 76 -13.98 11.67 -12.83
N TYR A 77 -12.76 11.63 -12.30
CA TYR A 77 -11.81 12.74 -12.33
C TYR A 77 -10.72 12.61 -13.40
N SER A 78 -10.98 11.85 -14.48
CA SER A 78 -10.10 11.75 -15.65
C SER A 78 -8.64 11.38 -15.32
N GLY A 79 -8.41 10.59 -14.28
CA GLY A 79 -7.09 10.14 -13.85
C GLY A 79 -6.35 11.08 -12.89
N ASP A 80 -6.96 12.17 -12.42
CA ASP A 80 -6.37 13.01 -11.38
C ASP A 80 -6.28 12.24 -10.05
N LEU A 81 -5.08 11.73 -9.75
CA LEU A 81 -4.83 10.91 -8.57
C LEU A 81 -5.15 11.64 -7.27
N ALA A 82 -4.75 12.91 -7.15
CA ALA A 82 -4.92 13.69 -5.93
C ALA A 82 -6.41 13.98 -5.69
N ARG A 83 -7.13 14.39 -6.73
CA ARG A 83 -8.56 14.65 -6.62
C ARG A 83 -9.36 13.39 -6.34
N ALA A 84 -9.07 12.29 -7.04
CA ALA A 84 -9.70 11.00 -6.78
C ALA A 84 -9.43 10.50 -5.35
N ALA A 85 -8.23 10.72 -4.81
CA ALA A 85 -7.86 10.33 -3.46
C ALA A 85 -8.65 11.10 -2.40
N VAL A 86 -8.77 12.43 -2.56
CA VAL A 86 -9.56 13.29 -1.65
C VAL A 86 -11.04 12.89 -1.67
N GLU A 87 -11.59 12.63 -2.85
CA GLU A 87 -12.99 12.27 -3.00
C GLU A 87 -13.28 10.87 -2.43
N LEU A 88 -12.38 9.91 -2.61
CA LEU A 88 -12.46 8.62 -1.93
C LEU A 88 -12.37 8.78 -0.41
N ALA A 89 -11.44 9.57 0.10
CA ALA A 89 -11.27 9.80 1.54
C ALA A 89 -12.54 10.41 2.16
N ARG A 90 -13.19 11.35 1.45
CA ARG A 90 -14.48 11.93 1.86
C ARG A 90 -15.58 10.87 1.89
N ASP A 91 -15.72 10.06 0.84
CA ASP A 91 -16.71 8.99 0.79
C ASP A 91 -16.46 7.94 1.89
N TRP A 92 -15.20 7.56 2.10
CA TRP A 92 -14.79 6.61 3.13
C TRP A 92 -15.13 7.11 4.53
N ARG A 93 -14.92 8.40 4.81
CA ARG A 93 -15.26 9.02 6.10
C ARG A 93 -16.75 9.23 6.31
N THR A 94 -17.56 9.36 5.25
CA THR A 94 -18.99 9.70 5.38
C THR A 94 -19.90 8.47 5.30
N ASP A 95 -19.55 7.50 4.46
CA ASP A 95 -20.30 6.26 4.27
C ASP A 95 -20.27 5.40 5.56
N ARG A 96 -21.46 4.92 5.98
CA ARG A 96 -21.62 4.16 7.23
C ARG A 96 -20.95 2.79 7.15
N ALA A 97 -20.90 2.17 5.98
CA ALA A 97 -20.26 0.89 5.77
C ALA A 97 -18.73 1.05 5.69
N LEU A 98 -18.25 2.04 4.92
CA LEU A 98 -16.81 2.23 4.70
C LEU A 98 -16.04 2.65 5.97
N ARG A 99 -16.63 3.46 6.84
CA ARG A 99 -15.99 3.87 8.10
C ARG A 99 -15.58 2.74 9.04
N ARG A 100 -16.11 1.53 8.83
CA ARG A 100 -15.79 0.34 9.64
C ARG A 100 -14.56 -0.40 9.12
N LEU A 101 -14.07 -0.04 7.93
CA LEU A 101 -12.88 -0.64 7.35
C LEU A 101 -11.65 -0.05 8.05
N GLU A 102 -10.77 -0.92 8.53
CA GLU A 102 -9.52 -0.54 9.19
C GLU A 102 -8.34 -0.51 8.22
N ALA A 103 -8.63 -0.57 6.92
CA ALA A 103 -7.61 -0.65 5.87
C ALA A 103 -6.92 0.70 5.64
N LEU A 104 -5.68 0.62 5.18
CA LEU A 104 -4.93 1.73 4.58
C LEU A 104 -4.70 1.43 3.11
N LEU A 105 -4.82 2.46 2.26
CA LEU A 105 -4.47 2.39 0.84
C LEU A 105 -3.21 3.21 0.57
N LEU A 106 -2.31 2.64 -0.22
CA LEU A 106 -1.15 3.32 -0.77
C LEU A 106 -1.31 3.36 -2.28
N VAL A 107 -1.41 4.55 -2.85
CA VAL A 107 -1.69 4.74 -4.29
C VAL A 107 -0.58 5.57 -4.91
N ALA A 108 -0.21 5.27 -6.15
CA ALA A 108 0.82 6.04 -6.85
C ALA A 108 0.64 6.05 -8.37
N ASP A 109 0.96 7.18 -8.98
CA ASP A 109 1.18 7.32 -10.43
C ASP A 109 2.63 7.77 -10.68
N ILE A 110 2.96 8.11 -11.94
CA ILE A 110 4.30 8.58 -12.31
C ILE A 110 4.69 9.93 -11.68
N HIS A 111 3.76 10.64 -11.04
CA HIS A 111 3.99 11.95 -10.44
C HIS A 111 3.88 11.96 -8.91
N LYS A 112 2.90 11.25 -8.34
CA LYS A 112 2.51 11.35 -6.92
C LYS A 112 2.38 9.99 -6.27
N THR A 113 2.64 9.96 -4.96
CA THR A 113 2.41 8.81 -4.08
C THR A 113 1.55 9.30 -2.91
N LEU A 114 0.42 8.66 -2.62
CA LEU A 114 -0.52 9.09 -1.60
C LEU A 114 -0.93 7.93 -0.69
N LEU A 115 -1.00 8.18 0.61
CA LEU A 115 -1.69 7.35 1.60
C LEU A 115 -3.12 7.85 1.77
N ILE A 116 -4.08 6.94 1.74
CA ILE A 116 -5.50 7.21 2.00
C ILE A 116 -5.99 6.33 3.16
N SER A 117 -6.70 6.92 4.12
CA SER A 117 -7.24 6.23 5.28
C SER A 117 -8.75 6.46 5.49
N GLY A 118 -9.38 5.58 6.26
CA GLY A 118 -10.79 5.72 6.65
C GLY A 118 -11.13 6.89 7.58
N THR A 119 -10.11 7.55 8.16
CA THR A 119 -10.28 8.81 8.92
C THR A 119 -10.48 10.03 8.01
N GLY A 120 -10.33 9.83 6.70
CA GLY A 120 -10.43 10.87 5.69
C GLY A 120 -9.12 11.59 5.43
N ASP A 121 -7.98 11.01 5.83
CA ASP A 121 -6.67 11.60 5.59
C ASP A 121 -6.15 11.23 4.20
N VAL A 122 -5.54 12.19 3.53
CA VAL A 122 -4.78 12.02 2.29
C VAL A 122 -3.40 12.63 2.51
N ILE A 123 -2.38 11.78 2.49
CA ILE A 123 -1.01 12.17 2.88
C ILE A 123 -0.05 11.85 1.74
N GLU A 124 0.68 12.86 1.30
CA GLU A 124 1.82 12.74 0.38
C GLU A 124 3.11 12.67 1.21
N PRO A 125 4.04 11.73 0.93
CA PRO A 125 5.27 11.62 1.70
C PRO A 125 6.21 12.79 1.38
N ALA A 126 7.02 13.20 2.37
CA ALA A 126 8.08 14.19 2.16
C ALA A 126 9.27 13.60 1.37
N GLU A 127 9.46 12.28 1.48
CA GLU A 127 10.54 11.54 0.84
C GLU A 127 9.99 10.71 -0.32
N ASP A 128 10.88 10.23 -1.18
CA ASP A 128 10.56 9.38 -2.33
C ASP A 128 10.14 7.94 -1.98
N ALA A 129 9.76 7.68 -0.73
CA ALA A 129 9.25 6.38 -0.27
C ALA A 129 8.07 6.54 0.69
N LEU A 130 7.18 5.56 0.70
CA LEU A 130 6.08 5.47 1.66
C LEU A 130 5.68 4.02 1.88
N ALA A 131 5.47 3.62 3.14
CA ALA A 131 5.11 2.25 3.49
C ALA A 131 3.89 2.19 4.40
N ILE A 132 3.14 1.09 4.30
CA ILE A 132 2.01 0.78 5.17
C ILE A 132 2.07 -0.66 5.70
N GLY A 133 1.36 -0.88 6.80
CA GLY A 133 1.12 -2.21 7.38
C GLY A 133 2.21 -2.71 8.32
N SER A 134 2.17 -4.01 8.64
CA SER A 134 2.80 -4.58 9.84
C SER A 134 4.30 -4.33 9.96
N GLY A 135 5.04 -4.44 8.84
CA GLY A 135 6.47 -4.20 8.74
C GLY A 135 6.81 -2.89 8.03
N GLY A 136 5.85 -1.98 7.88
CA GLY A 136 5.99 -0.75 7.11
C GLY A 136 7.18 0.10 7.56
N ASN A 137 7.38 0.27 8.87
CA ASN A 137 8.48 1.06 9.41
C ASN A 137 9.86 0.49 9.04
N TYR A 138 10.01 -0.83 9.04
CA TYR A 138 11.28 -1.48 8.66
C TYR A 138 11.55 -1.32 7.16
N ALA A 139 10.52 -1.52 6.33
CA ALA A 139 10.61 -1.33 4.89
C ALA A 139 10.92 0.14 4.54
N TYR A 140 10.26 1.08 5.22
CA TYR A 140 10.48 2.51 5.01
C TYR A 140 11.90 2.94 5.37
N ALA A 141 12.39 2.57 6.56
CA ALA A 141 13.75 2.89 6.98
C ALA A 141 14.80 2.32 6.02
N ALA A 142 14.62 1.08 5.55
CA ALA A 142 15.50 0.47 4.56
C ALA A 142 15.44 1.21 3.21
N ALA A 143 14.25 1.60 2.77
CA ALA A 143 14.07 2.33 1.51
C ALA A 143 14.78 3.68 1.53
N LEU A 144 14.64 4.45 2.62
CA LEU A 144 15.34 5.73 2.78
C LEU A 144 16.86 5.55 2.72
N ALA A 145 17.40 4.55 3.43
CA ALA A 145 18.84 4.28 3.42
C ALA A 145 19.35 3.90 2.01
N TYR A 146 18.56 3.16 1.22
CA TYR A 146 18.93 2.84 -0.16
C TYR A 146 18.77 4.01 -1.13
N LEU A 147 17.77 4.87 -0.93
CA LEU A 147 17.60 6.09 -1.73
C LEU A 147 18.80 7.03 -1.55
N ASP A 148 19.26 7.22 -0.32
CA ASP A 148 20.41 8.07 0.01
C ASP A 148 21.76 7.44 -0.40
N GLY A 149 21.95 6.15 -0.10
CA GLY A 149 23.28 5.53 -0.15
C GLY A 149 23.59 4.66 -1.37
N SER A 150 22.67 4.51 -2.34
CA SER A 150 22.84 3.53 -3.43
C SER A 150 22.44 4.05 -4.81
N LYS A 151 22.81 3.30 -5.85
CA LYS A 151 22.39 3.51 -7.26
C LYS A 151 21.30 2.53 -7.71
N LEU A 152 20.59 1.93 -6.75
CA LEU A 152 19.55 0.95 -7.03
C LEU A 152 18.33 1.61 -7.66
N SER A 153 17.71 0.96 -8.63
CA SER A 153 16.43 1.37 -9.22
C SER A 153 15.29 1.35 -8.20
N ALA A 154 14.19 2.07 -8.48
CA ALA A 154 12.99 2.08 -7.62
C ALA A 154 12.51 0.66 -7.30
N LYS A 155 12.45 -0.21 -8.32
CA LYS A 155 12.13 -1.63 -8.20
C LYS A 155 13.05 -2.40 -7.26
N GLU A 156 14.37 -2.26 -7.43
CA GLU A 156 15.34 -2.94 -6.58
C GLU A 156 15.26 -2.47 -5.12
N ILE A 157 15.05 -1.17 -4.91
CA ILE A 157 14.88 -0.61 -3.56
C ILE A 157 13.62 -1.19 -2.92
N ALA A 158 12.48 -1.18 -3.63
CA ALA A 158 11.22 -1.70 -3.10
C ALA A 158 11.34 -3.19 -2.71
N GLU A 159 11.94 -4.01 -3.58
CA GLU A 159 12.14 -5.43 -3.32
C GLU A 159 13.10 -5.69 -2.15
N LYS A 160 14.29 -5.05 -2.13
CA LYS A 160 15.29 -5.27 -1.07
C LYS A 160 14.82 -4.77 0.29
N SER A 161 14.08 -3.66 0.31
CA SER A 161 13.54 -3.09 1.54
C SER A 161 12.49 -4.00 2.18
N LEU A 162 11.62 -4.63 1.37
CA LEU A 162 10.69 -5.64 1.88
C LEU A 162 11.38 -6.92 2.33
N LYS A 163 12.48 -7.34 1.69
CA LYS A 163 13.29 -8.47 2.18
C LYS A 163 13.85 -8.20 3.58
N ILE A 164 14.32 -6.97 3.84
CA ILE A 164 14.74 -6.54 5.19
C ILE A 164 13.55 -6.55 6.14
N ALA A 165 12.40 -6.00 5.73
CA ALA A 165 11.21 -6.01 6.58
C ALA A 165 10.78 -7.44 6.94
N GLY A 166 10.85 -8.38 6.00
CA GLY A 166 10.51 -9.80 6.21
C GLY A 166 11.55 -10.60 7.01
N SER A 167 12.77 -10.10 7.19
CA SER A 167 13.75 -10.72 8.09
C SER A 167 13.63 -10.23 9.54
N ILE A 168 12.93 -9.10 9.76
CA ILE A 168 12.76 -8.47 11.08
C ILE A 168 11.34 -8.68 11.62
N CYS A 169 10.32 -8.45 10.79
CA CYS A 169 8.93 -8.46 11.19
C CYS A 169 8.33 -9.86 11.04
N ILE A 170 7.90 -10.47 12.15
CA ILE A 170 7.21 -11.78 12.15
C ILE A 170 5.88 -11.80 11.37
N TYR A 171 5.36 -10.64 10.97
CA TYR A 171 4.12 -10.48 10.19
C TYR A 171 4.38 -10.06 8.73
N THR A 172 5.59 -10.26 8.23
CA THR A 172 6.02 -9.96 6.86
C THR A 172 6.91 -11.07 6.37
N ASN A 173 6.69 -11.59 5.16
CA ASN A 173 7.52 -12.65 4.61
C ASN A 173 8.34 -12.20 3.39
N GLY A 174 9.14 -13.10 2.86
CA GLY A 174 9.93 -12.89 1.65
C GLY A 174 9.18 -13.14 0.33
N GLN A 175 7.88 -13.45 0.36
CA GLN A 175 7.08 -13.65 -0.86
C GLN A 175 6.54 -12.31 -1.35
N ILE A 176 7.35 -11.65 -2.18
CA ILE A 176 7.10 -10.28 -2.62
C ILE A 176 6.41 -10.27 -3.98
N THR A 177 5.37 -9.46 -4.09
CA THR A 177 4.79 -9.02 -5.36
C THR A 177 5.25 -7.60 -5.65
N LEU A 178 5.51 -7.29 -6.91
CA LEU A 178 6.04 -5.98 -7.32
C LEU A 178 5.40 -5.55 -8.64
N GLU A 179 4.99 -4.29 -8.67
CA GLU A 179 4.54 -3.59 -9.86
C GLU A 179 5.34 -2.29 -10.04
N GLU A 180 5.53 -1.86 -11.28
CA GLU A 180 6.31 -0.66 -11.62
C GLU A 180 5.63 0.13 -12.74
N LEU A 181 5.69 1.46 -12.65
CA LEU A 181 5.32 2.39 -13.71
C LEU A 181 6.56 3.14 -14.18
N GLU A 182 6.58 3.38 -15.48
CA GLU A 182 7.59 4.17 -16.17
C GLU A 182 6.86 5.27 -16.97
N ALA A 183 7.52 6.42 -17.14
CA ALA A 183 6.99 7.56 -17.88
C ALA A 183 6.95 7.33 -19.40
#